data_AF-A0A9D4UEL0-F1
#
_entry.id   AF-A0A9D4UEL0-F1
#
_cell.length_a   1.000
_cell.length_b   1.000
_cell.length_c   1.000
_cell.angle_alpha   90.00
_cell.angle_beta   90.00
_cell.angle_gamma   90.00
#
_symmetry.space_group_name_H-M   'P 1'
#
loop_
_entity.id
_entity.type
_entity.pdbx_description
1 polymer ?
#
loop_
_entity_poly.entity_id
_entity_poly.type
_entity_poly.pdbx_seq_one_letter_code
_entity_poly.pdbx_strand_id
1 'polypeptide(L)' 'MARRAIELAEQRLSKDHWPEYYDGKLGRYIGKQARKMQTWSVAGYLVAKMMLEDPSHLGMIALEEDKKMKPTLTRSASF' A
#
# COMPACT_ATOMS: atom_id res chain seq x y z
N MET A 1 2.59 11.68 1.87
CA MET A 1 2.38 10.40 2.58
C MET A 1 3.03 9.22 1.85
N ALA A 2 2.81 9.02 0.54
CA ALA A 2 3.36 7.89 -0.22
C ALA A 2 4.89 7.73 -0.14
N ARG A 3 5.67 8.80 -0.36
CA ARG A 3 7.16 8.75 -0.28
C ARG A 3 7.64 8.21 1.07
N ARG A 4 7.11 8.76 2.17
CA ARG A 4 7.42 8.31 3.55
C ARG A 4 7.04 6.85 3.80
N ALA A 5 5.93 6.37 3.24
CA ALA A 5 5.53 4.97 3.37
C ALA A 5 6.50 4.03 2.66
N ILE A 6 6.99 4.42 1.48
CA ILE A 6 8.01 3.66 0.75
C ILE A 6 9.34 3.66 1.51
N GLU A 7 9.80 4.81 1.99
CA GLU A 7 11.03 4.90 2.80
C GLU A 7 10.98 3.97 4.02
N LEU A 8 9.84 3.89 4.70
CA LEU A 8 9.63 2.96 5.82
C LEU A 8 9.71 1.49 5.36
N ALA A 9 9.10 1.17 4.22
CA ALA A 9 9.09 -0.18 3.67
C ALA A 9 10.50 -0.65 3.25
N GLU A 10 11.27 0.24 2.60
CA GLU A 10 12.65 0.00 2.14
C GLU A 10 13.61 -0.34 3.29
N GLN A 11 13.34 0.14 4.52
CA GLN A 11 14.17 -0.17 5.69
C GLN A 11 14.17 -1.66 6.07
N ARG A 12 13.09 -2.39 5.75
CA ARG A 12 12.81 -3.71 6.33
C ARG A 12 12.36 -4.79 5.36
N LEU A 13 11.54 -4.50 4.33
CA LEU A 13 10.92 -5.53 3.49
C LEU A 13 11.92 -6.54 2.93
N SER A 14 13.03 -6.06 2.38
CA SER A 14 14.09 -6.93 1.85
C SER A 14 14.78 -7.74 2.95
N LYS A 15 15.11 -7.12 4.09
CA LYS A 15 15.76 -7.78 5.24
C LYS A 15 14.88 -8.88 5.85
N ASP A 16 13.56 -8.63 5.88
CA ASP A 16 12.56 -9.54 6.43
C ASP A 16 12.08 -10.57 5.39
N HIS A 17 12.72 -10.65 4.22
CA HIS A 17 12.45 -11.59 3.13
C HIS A 17 11.02 -11.50 2.57
N TRP A 18 10.53 -10.27 2.38
CA TRP A 18 9.25 -9.97 1.73
C TRP A 18 8.07 -10.75 2.35
N PRO A 19 7.76 -10.51 3.64
CA PRO A 19 6.69 -11.22 4.31
C PRO A 19 5.31 -10.83 3.75
N GLU A 20 4.36 -11.73 3.86
CA GLU A 20 2.97 -11.52 3.45
C GLU A 20 2.26 -10.45 4.26
N TYR A 21 2.52 -10.36 5.58
CA TYR A 21 1.98 -9.34 6.47
C TYR A 21 2.84 -9.16 7.73
N TYR A 22 2.60 -8.07 8.46
CA TYR A 22 3.22 -7.76 9.76
C TYR A 22 2.15 -7.68 10.84
N ASP A 23 2.50 -8.09 12.06
CA ASP A 23 1.63 -8.10 13.24
C ASP A 23 1.96 -6.99 14.25
N GLY A 24 0.98 -6.74 15.13
CA GLY A 24 1.06 -5.80 16.25
C GLY A 24 0.61 -4.38 15.89
N LYS A 25 0.27 -3.58 16.91
CA LYS A 25 -0.29 -2.23 16.75
C LYS A 25 0.54 -1.29 15.86
N LEU A 26 1.85 -1.52 15.80
CA LEU A 26 2.82 -0.73 15.02
C LEU A 26 3.47 -1.53 13.88
N GLY A 27 2.99 -2.75 13.57
CA GLY A 27 3.56 -3.59 12.51
C GLY A 27 5.02 -3.98 12.73
N ARG A 28 5.47 -4.13 14.00
CA ARG A 28 6.89 -4.36 14.31
C ARG A 28 7.30 -5.82 14.13
N TYR A 29 6.38 -6.75 14.22
CA TYR A 29 6.64 -8.19 14.18
C TYR A 29 6.27 -8.75 12.79
N ILE A 30 7.06 -9.68 12.26
CA ILE A 30 6.63 -10.46 11.09
C ILE A 30 5.40 -11.27 11.49
N GLY A 31 4.41 -11.34 10.60
CA GLY A 31 3.15 -12.00 10.88
C GLY A 31 3.31 -13.45 11.33
N LYS A 32 2.52 -13.89 12.32
CA LYS A 32 2.63 -15.21 12.96
C LYS A 32 2.64 -16.37 11.95
N GLN A 33 1.88 -16.24 10.86
CA GLN A 33 1.83 -17.22 9.76
C GLN A 33 2.20 -16.58 8.42
N ALA A 34 2.96 -15.47 8.42
CA ALA A 34 3.32 -14.79 7.20
C ALA A 34 4.25 -15.68 6.35
N ARG A 35 3.85 -15.92 5.10
CA ARG A 35 4.73 -16.53 4.11
C ARG A 35 5.81 -15.53 3.70
N LYS A 36 7.03 -16.03 3.46
CA LYS A 36 8.14 -15.25 2.90
C LYS A 36 8.04 -15.22 1.38
N MET A 37 8.74 -14.26 0.76
CA MET A 37 8.80 -14.09 -0.69
C MET A 37 7.41 -13.95 -1.32
N GLN A 38 6.51 -13.27 -0.62
CA GLN A 38 5.12 -13.19 -1.07
C GLN A 38 4.98 -12.24 -2.26
N THR A 39 4.42 -12.76 -3.36
CA THR A 39 4.39 -12.09 -4.66
C THR A 39 3.79 -10.69 -4.61
N TRP A 40 2.62 -10.51 -3.98
CA TRP A 40 1.97 -9.20 -3.91
C TRP A 40 2.70 -8.17 -3.04
N SER A 41 3.52 -8.62 -2.09
CA SER A 41 4.30 -7.74 -1.20
C SER A 41 5.46 -7.14 -1.99
N VAL A 42 6.08 -7.96 -2.85
CA VAL A 42 7.10 -7.52 -3.80
C VAL A 42 6.48 -6.63 -4.88
N ALA A 43 5.43 -7.12 -5.56
CA ALA A 43 4.79 -6.41 -6.66
C ALA A 43 4.20 -5.07 -6.23
N GLY A 44 3.53 -5.01 -5.06
CA GLY A 44 2.96 -3.77 -4.53
C GLY A 44 4.02 -2.71 -4.24
N TYR A 45 5.18 -3.11 -3.71
CA TYR A 45 6.32 -2.20 -3.53
C TYR A 45 6.83 -1.65 -4.87
N LEU A 46 7.03 -2.53 -5.86
CA LEU A 46 7.52 -2.13 -7.18
C LEU A 46 6.54 -1.18 -7.88
N VAL A 47 5.25 -1.51 -7.89
CA VAL A 47 4.20 -0.65 -8.46
C VAL A 47 4.18 0.69 -7.76
N ALA A 48 4.23 0.74 -6.43
CA ALA A 48 4.25 2.00 -5.69
C ALA A 48 5.46 2.87 -6.05
N LYS A 49 6.65 2.28 -6.25
CA LYS A 49 7.84 3.00 -6.72
C LYS A 49 7.64 3.56 -8.12
N MET A 50 7.22 2.73 -9.08
CA MET A 50 7.00 3.14 -10.47
C MET A 50 5.94 4.24 -10.60
N MET A 51 4.88 4.20 -9.78
CA MET A 51 3.86 5.26 -9.76
C MET A 51 4.37 6.59 -9.18
N LEU A 52 5.35 6.55 -8.27
CA LEU A 52 5.97 7.78 -7.75
C LEU A 52 7.07 8.32 -8.66
N GLU A 53 7.75 7.44 -9.40
CA GLU A 53 8.77 7.79 -10.38
C GLU A 53 8.16 8.43 -11.63
N ASP A 54 7.05 7.89 -12.12
CA ASP A 54 6.28 8.46 -13.23
C ASP A 54 4.78 8.57 -12.88
N PRO A 55 4.30 9.78 -12.57
CA PRO A 55 2.89 10.05 -12.28
C PRO A 55 1.94 9.78 -13.46
N SER A 56 2.43 9.69 -14.70
CA SER A 56 1.59 9.38 -15.86
C SER A 56 0.93 8.00 -15.75
N HIS A 57 1.53 7.08 -14.98
CA HIS A 57 0.99 5.76 -14.70
C HIS A 57 -0.36 5.76 -13.96
N LEU A 58 -0.74 6.87 -13.33
CA LEU A 58 -2.02 6.98 -12.60
C LEU A 58 -3.22 6.72 -13.52
N GLY A 59 -3.15 7.12 -14.79
CA GLY A 59 -4.23 6.91 -15.76
C GLY A 59 -4.54 5.44 -16.08
N MET A 60 -3.68 4.50 -15.66
CA MET A 60 -3.94 3.06 -15.81
C MET A 60 -4.94 2.53 -14.78
N ILE A 61 -5.08 3.19 -13.62
CA ILE A 61 -5.88 2.68 -12.49
C ILE A 61 -6.90 3.67 -11.93
N ALA A 62 -6.93 4.91 -12.45
CA ALA A 62 -7.84 5.96 -12.02
C ALA A 62 -8.60 6.53 -13.21
N LEU A 63 -9.87 6.85 -13.01
CA LEU A 63 -10.72 7.50 -14.02
C LEU A 63 -10.69 9.02 -13.82
N GLU A 64 -10.87 9.78 -14.90
CA GLU A 64 -10.88 11.25 -14.83
C GLU A 64 -12.06 11.77 -13.99
N GLU A 65 -13.17 11.02 -13.94
CA GLU A 65 -14.34 11.28 -13.11
C GLU A 65 -14.03 11.25 -11.60
N ASP A 66 -13.01 10.49 -11.17
CA ASP A 66 -12.60 10.38 -9.76
C ASP A 66 -12.00 11.67 -9.21
N LYS A 67 -11.50 12.56 -10.08
CA LYS A 67 -10.89 13.85 -9.66
C LYS A 67 -11.89 14.81 -8.99
N LYS A 68 -13.20 14.59 -9.15
CA LYS A 68 -14.26 15.54 -8.71
C LYS A 68 -15.08 15.08 -7.51
N MET A 69 -14.82 13.92 -6.94
CA MET A 69 -15.61 13.45 -5.80
C MET A 69 -15.04 13.97 -4.47
N LYS A 70 -15.71 14.96 -3.87
CA LYS A 70 -15.68 15.07 -2.40
C LYS A 70 -16.42 13.83 -1.88
N PRO A 71 -15.83 12.99 -1.01
CA PRO A 71 -16.58 11.89 -0.43
C PRO A 71 -17.70 12.48 0.44
N THR A 72 -18.93 12.47 -0.07
CA THR A 72 -20.12 12.63 0.77
C THR A 72 -20.24 11.37 1.60
N LEU A 73 -19.72 11.43 2.83
CA LEU A 73 -20.01 10.43 3.85
C LEU A 73 -21.49 10.55 4.22
N THR A 74 -22.37 9.89 3.47
CA THR A 74 -23.76 9.70 3.89
C THR A 74 -23.73 8.69 5.05
N ARG A 75 -23.94 9.16 6.27
CA ARG A 75 -24.14 8.26 7.41
C ARG A 75 -25.41 7.45 7.15
N SER A 76 -25.31 6.13 7.12
CA SER A 76 -26.49 5.27 7.18
C SER A 76 -27.21 5.55 8.50
N ALA A 77 -28.44 6.07 8.43
CA ALA A 77 -29.32 6.11 9.58
C ALA A 77 -29.85 4.69 9.79
N SER A 78 -29.29 3.98 10.78
CA SER A 78 -29.95 2.82 11.35
C SER A 78 -31.07 3.35 12.25
N PHE A 79 -32.31 3.10 11.85
CA PHE A 79 -33.48 3.23 12.73
C PHE A 79 -33.66 1.96 13.56
#